data_AF-A0A9N9X618-F1
#
_entry.id   AF-A0A9N9X618-F1
#
_cell.length_a   1.000
_cell.length_b   1.000
_cell.length_c   1.000
_cell.angle_alpha   90.00
_cell.angle_beta   90.00
_cell.angle_gamma   90.00
#
_symmetry.space_group_name_H-M   'P 1'
#
loop_
_entity.id
_entity.type
_entity.pdbx_description
1 polymer ?
#
loop_
_entity_poly.entity_id
_entity_poly.type
_entity_poly.pdbx_seq_one_letter_code
_entity_poly.pdbx_strand_id
1 'polypeptide(L)' 'MDSEDNDWHCGMCGNSYSLDVKRKNGAKWVQCSYCMIPYHVMCQSSDVEDDVFICDMCGNNDDTINEEA' A
#
# COMPACT_ATOMS: atom_id res chain seq x y z
N MET A 1 -5.97 9.93 -27.82
CA MET A 1 -5.97 8.58 -27.20
C MET A 1 -4.96 8.69 -26.08
N ASP A 2 -5.39 9.35 -25.02
CA ASP A 2 -4.52 9.74 -23.92
C ASP A 2 -4.65 8.60 -22.91
N SER A 3 -3.68 7.69 -22.96
CA SER A 3 -3.64 6.46 -22.17
C SER A 3 -3.18 6.72 -20.73
N GLU A 4 -3.49 7.90 -20.20
CA GLU A 4 -3.09 8.36 -18.88
C GLU A 4 -4.20 7.99 -17.89
N ASP A 5 -4.03 6.85 -17.19
CA ASP A 5 -4.38 6.74 -15.74
C ASP A 5 -4.14 5.33 -15.15
N ASN A 6 -3.53 4.39 -15.86
CA ASN A 6 -3.25 3.04 -15.30
C ASN A 6 -1.89 2.96 -14.57
N ASP A 7 -1.46 4.01 -13.89
CA ASP A 7 -0.26 3.92 -13.04
C ASP A 7 -0.62 3.65 -11.58
N TRP A 8 0.15 2.78 -10.94
CA TRP A 8 -0.02 2.49 -9.52
C TRP A 8 0.63 3.59 -8.70
N HIS A 9 -0.14 4.14 -7.76
CA HIS A 9 0.35 5.16 -6.85
C HIS A 9 0.36 4.61 -5.43
N CYS A 10 1.47 4.79 -4.73
CA CYS A 10 1.59 4.37 -3.35
C CYS A 10 0.57 5.15 -2.50
N GLY A 11 -0.33 4.44 -1.84
CA GLY A 11 -1.39 5.06 -1.02
C GLY A 11 -0.88 5.84 0.19
N MET A 12 0.42 5.81 0.51
CA MET A 12 1.04 6.56 1.61
C MET A 12 1.83 7.78 1.13
N CYS A 13 2.75 7.60 0.17
CA CYS A 13 3.65 8.67 -0.27
C CYS A 13 3.27 9.28 -1.62
N GLY A 14 2.29 8.72 -2.33
CA GLY A 14 1.81 9.20 -3.63
C GLY A 14 2.77 8.99 -4.81
N ASN A 15 3.95 8.40 -4.58
CA ASN A 15 4.88 8.09 -5.66
C ASN A 15 4.32 7.02 -6.60
N SER A 16 4.75 7.11 -7.85
CA SER A 16 4.24 6.34 -8.97
C SER A 16 5.12 5.12 -9.27
N TYR A 17 4.50 3.97 -9.53
CA TYR A 17 5.20 2.72 -9.84
C TYR A 17 6.03 2.85 -11.11
N SER A 18 5.45 3.45 -12.17
CA SER A 18 6.20 3.70 -13.41
C SER A 18 7.43 4.57 -13.17
N LEU A 19 7.37 5.53 -12.26
CA LEU A 19 8.52 6.37 -11.91
C LEU A 19 9.63 5.53 -11.25
N ASP A 20 9.27 4.67 -10.31
CA ASP A 20 10.23 3.81 -9.60
C ASP A 20 10.91 2.80 -10.53
N VAL A 21 10.13 2.16 -11.40
CA VAL A 21 10.64 1.25 -12.42
C VAL A 21 11.57 1.98 -13.38
N LYS A 22 11.17 3.16 -13.89
CA LYS A 22 12.01 3.98 -14.77
C LYS A 22 13.31 4.41 -14.08
N ARG A 23 13.25 4.75 -12.79
CA ARG A 23 14.42 5.16 -11.99
C ARG A 23 15.27 3.98 -11.52
N LYS A 24 14.81 2.74 -11.68
CA LYS A 24 15.46 1.52 -11.18
C LYS A 24 15.88 1.64 -9.71
N ASN A 25 15.03 2.26 -8.88
CA ASN A 25 15.37 2.51 -7.47
C ASN A 25 15.28 1.25 -6.60
N GLY A 26 14.75 0.14 -7.12
CA GLY A 26 14.62 -1.11 -6.39
C GLY A 26 13.51 -1.10 -5.32
N ALA A 27 12.59 -0.14 -5.38
CA ALA A 27 11.46 -0.08 -4.46
C ALA A 27 10.60 -1.36 -4.58
N LYS A 28 10.37 -2.02 -3.44
CA LYS A 28 9.46 -3.16 -3.35
C LYS A 28 8.04 -2.65 -3.12
N TRP A 29 7.09 -3.25 -3.81
CA TRP A 29 5.68 -2.90 -3.78
C TRP A 29 4.84 -4.08 -3.29
N VAL A 30 3.76 -3.77 -2.59
CA VAL A 30 2.76 -4.72 -2.09
C VAL A 30 1.37 -4.11 -2.24
N GLN A 31 0.35 -4.93 -2.45
CA GLN A 31 -1.04 -4.48 -2.54
C GLN A 31 -1.83 -4.96 -1.34
N CYS A 32 -2.54 -4.05 -0.67
CA CYS A 32 -3.43 -4.41 0.43
C CYS A 32 -4.55 -5.32 -0.07
N SER A 33 -4.70 -6.51 0.51
CA SER A 33 -5.75 -7.45 0.14
C SER A 33 -7.16 -6.98 0.52
N TYR A 34 -7.28 -5.97 1.40
CA TYR A 34 -8.56 -5.41 1.81
C TYR A 34 -9.02 -4.25 0.92
N CYS A 35 -8.22 -3.17 0.84
CA CYS A 35 -8.58 -1.97 0.08
C CYS A 35 -8.08 -1.98 -1.37
N MET A 36 -7.30 -3.00 -1.77
CA MET A 36 -6.72 -3.16 -3.11
C MET A 36 -5.80 -1.99 -3.54
N ILE A 37 -5.39 -1.13 -2.60
CA ILE A 37 -4.47 -0.03 -2.86
C ILE A 37 -3.01 -0.56 -2.81
N PRO A 38 -2.15 -0.18 -3.78
CA PRO A 38 -0.74 -0.52 -3.76
C PRO A 38 0.05 0.42 -2.84
N TYR A 39 1.08 -0.12 -2.20
CA TYR A 39 1.97 0.59 -1.28
C TYR A 39 3.41 0.13 -1.48
N HIS A 40 4.37 1.01 -1.15
CA HIS A 40 5.75 0.58 -0.96
C HIS A 40 5.87 -0.23 0.33
N VAL A 41 6.61 -1.33 0.30
CA VAL A 41 6.90 -2.15 1.49
C VAL A 41 7.53 -1.28 2.59
N MET A 42 8.45 -0.38 2.24
CA MET A 42 9.08 0.54 3.20
C MET A 42 8.15 1.63 3.75
N CYS A 43 6.99 1.86 3.13
CA CYS A 43 5.98 2.80 3.60
C CYS A 43 4.94 2.13 4.50
N GLN A 44 5.12 0.85 4.82
CA GLN A 44 4.26 0.08 5.72
C GLN A 44 5.07 -0.30 6.94
N SER A 45 4.41 -0.24 8.10
CA SER A 45 5.02 -0.57 9.39
C SER A 45 4.95 -2.08 9.64
N SER A 46 3.95 -2.72 9.04
CA SER A 46 3.70 -4.15 9.13
C SER A 46 4.70 -4.96 8.29
N ASP A 47 5.26 -6.01 8.87
CA ASP A 47 6.13 -6.95 8.16
C ASP A 47 5.35 -7.62 7.01
N VAL A 48 5.92 -7.57 5.81
CA VAL A 48 5.31 -8.09 4.58
C VAL A 48 5.80 -9.51 4.33
N GLU A 49 5.73 -10.34 5.37
CA GLU A 49 6.22 -11.73 5.34
C GLU A 49 5.10 -12.75 5.07
N ASP A 50 3.84 -12.36 5.22
CA ASP A 50 2.67 -13.19 4.98
C ASP A 50 2.15 -13.11 3.53
N ASP A 51 1.50 -14.20 3.08
CA ASP A 51 0.79 -14.28 1.79
C ASP A 51 -0.35 -13.25 1.69
N VAL A 52 -0.86 -12.76 2.83
CA VAL A 52 -1.92 -11.76 2.93
C VAL A 52 -1.39 -10.51 3.59
N PHE A 53 -1.25 -9.45 2.80
CA PHE A 53 -0.84 -8.15 3.31
C PHE A 53 -2.05 -7.24 3.54
N ILE A 54 -2.17 -6.69 4.74
CA ILE A 54 -3.15 -5.66 5.10
C ILE A 54 -2.37 -4.38 5.41
N CYS A 55 -2.73 -3.27 4.78
CA CYS A 55 -2.04 -2.00 5.01
C CYS A 55 -2.34 -1.44 6.40
N ASP A 56 -1.46 -0.59 6.91
CA ASP A 56 -1.60 -0.02 8.26
C ASP A 56 -2.96 0.70 8.45
N MET A 57 -3.48 1.35 7.40
CA MET A 57 -4.80 2.00 7.48
C MET A 57 -5.97 1.01 7.65
N CYS A 58 -5.85 -0.20 7.12
CA CYS A 58 -6.87 -1.23 7.25
C CYS A 58 -6.63 -2.11 8.49
N GLY A 59 -5.37 -2.32 8.89
CA GLY A 59 -5.01 -3.13 10.06
C GLY A 59 -5.30 -2.44 11.39
N ASN A 60 -5.19 -1.11 11.47
CA ASN A 60 -5.50 -0.35 12.70
C ASN A 60 -7.00 -0.14 12.95
N ASN A 61 -7.88 -0.60 12.05
CA ASN A 61 -9.33 -0.48 12.23
C ASN A 61 -9.93 -1.53 13.19
N ASP A 62 -9.11 -2.42 13.77
CA ASP A 62 -9.56 -3.51 14.64
C ASP A 62 -9.79 -3.08 16.12
N ASP A 63 -9.22 -1.96 16.57
CA ASP A 63 -9.20 -1.59 18.01
C ASP A 63 -10.36 -0.68 18.48
N THR A 64 -11.42 -0.46 17.70
CA THR A 64 -12.57 0.37 18.17
C THR A 64 -13.84 -0.44 18.38
N ILE A 65 -13.74 -1.56 19.11
CA ILE A 65 -14.91 -2.22 19.69
C ILE A 65 -14.60 -2.63 21.14
N ASN A 66 -14.80 -1.69 22.08
CA ASN A 66 -15.46 -1.89 23.39
C ASN A 66 -14.88 -0.98 24.48
N GLU A 67 -15.52 0.16 24.72
CA GLU A 67 -15.69 0.70 26.09
C GLU A 67 -17.06 1.39 26.17
N GLU A 68 -18.14 0.60 26.04
CA GLU A 68 -19.46 0.98 26.60
C GLU A 68 -19.63 0.11 27.85
N ALA A 69 -19.34 0.66 29.03
CA ALA A 69 -19.66 0.09 30.35
C ALA A 69 -20.05 1.20 31.33
#